data_AF-A0A947BR44-F1
#
_entry.id   AF-A0A947BR44-F1
#
_cell.length_a   1.000
_cell.length_b   1.000
_cell.length_c   1.000
_cell.angle_alpha   90.00
_cell.angle_beta   90.00
_cell.angle_gamma   90.00
#
_symmetry.space_group_name_H-M   'P 1'
#
loop_
_entity.id
_entity.type
_entity.pdbx_description
1 polymer ?
#
loop_
_entity_poly.entity_id
_entity_poly.type
_entity_poly.pdbx_seq_one_letter_code
_entity_poly.pdbx_strand_id
1 'polypeptide(L)'
;ISYGQHMFGWGTAESWEALNNQGETNLHNVHALFDQLPRLLLTIGILVGGVIMPLYRYFRQIKLEESNRLYWQWPTLDCITVGLLVILIRPILTMIDTKIINTGEMKENLIALFILLYCVSIHRRIRQKVKQG
;
A
#
# COMPACT_ATOMS: atom_id res chain seq x y z
N ILE A 1 -15.55 -0.42 14.21
CA ILE A 1 -15.96 -1.75 13.70
C ILE A 1 -15.38 -1.86 12.30
N SER A 2 -14.52 -2.85 12.09
CA SER A 2 -13.85 -3.02 10.80
C SER A 2 -14.83 -3.38 9.68
N TYR A 3 -14.47 -3.10 8.43
CA TYR A 3 -15.30 -3.48 7.27
C TYR A 3 -15.60 -4.98 7.22
N GLY A 4 -14.63 -5.84 7.58
CA GLY A 4 -14.85 -7.29 7.64
C GLY A 4 -15.92 -7.66 8.67
N GLN A 5 -15.78 -7.14 9.89
CA GLN A 5 -16.76 -7.35 10.96
C GLN A 5 -18.15 -6.89 10.55
N HIS A 6 -18.25 -5.74 9.88
CA HIS A 6 -19.52 -5.23 9.36
C HIS A 6 -20.12 -6.16 8.27
N MET A 7 -19.30 -6.64 7.33
CA MET A 7 -19.77 -7.45 6.21
C MET A 7 -20.22 -8.86 6.60
N PHE A 8 -19.58 -9.46 7.61
CA PHE A 8 -19.84 -10.85 7.99
C PHE A 8 -20.46 -10.98 9.40
N GLY A 9 -20.68 -9.86 10.09
CA GLY A 9 -21.48 -9.79 11.31
C GLY A 9 -20.84 -10.39 12.57
N TRP A 10 -19.52 -10.56 12.62
CA TRP A 10 -18.86 -11.04 13.86
C TRP A 10 -18.54 -9.88 14.81
N GLY A 11 -18.77 -10.11 16.10
CA GLY A 11 -18.43 -9.18 17.17
C GLY A 11 -16.98 -9.31 17.65
N THR A 12 -16.59 -8.44 18.57
CA THR A 12 -15.30 -8.53 19.27
C THR A 12 -15.49 -9.24 20.60
N ALA A 13 -14.65 -10.24 20.90
CA ALA A 13 -14.71 -10.93 22.18
C ALA A 13 -14.27 -10.00 23.32
N GLU A 14 -14.85 -10.13 24.52
CA GLU A 14 -14.52 -9.29 25.68
C GLU A 14 -13.03 -9.33 26.04
N SER A 15 -12.40 -10.52 25.95
CA SER A 15 -10.96 -10.67 26.14
C SER A 15 -10.11 -9.92 25.12
N TRP A 16 -10.65 -9.63 23.93
CA TRP A 16 -10.00 -8.87 22.88
C TRP A 16 -10.24 -7.36 23.02
N GLU A 17 -11.41 -6.95 23.51
CA GLU A 17 -11.68 -5.54 23.81
C GLU A 17 -10.72 -4.96 24.86
N ALA A 18 -10.31 -5.78 25.84
CA ALA A 18 -9.29 -5.41 26.82
C ALA A 18 -7.91 -5.08 26.20
N LEU A 19 -7.63 -5.62 25.01
CA LEU A 19 -6.39 -5.38 24.26
C LEU A 19 -6.58 -4.39 23.11
N ASN A 20 -7.84 -4.13 22.70
CA ASN A 20 -8.20 -3.34 21.54
C ASN A 20 -9.50 -2.57 21.82
N ASN A 21 -9.32 -1.32 22.24
CA ASN A 21 -10.39 -0.42 22.65
C ASN A 21 -11.21 0.17 21.48
N GLN A 22 -10.97 -0.26 20.23
CA GLN A 22 -11.71 0.21 19.05
C GLN A 22 -12.89 -0.71 18.68
N GLY A 23 -13.12 -1.78 19.46
CA GLY A 23 -14.14 -2.77 19.17
C GLY A 23 -13.88 -3.49 17.85
N GLU A 24 -12.61 -3.55 17.41
CA GLU A 24 -12.19 -4.21 16.17
C GLU A 24 -11.32 -5.44 16.46
N THR A 25 -11.33 -6.39 15.54
CA THR A 25 -10.47 -7.58 15.64
C THR A 25 -9.11 -7.40 14.94
N ASN A 26 -8.77 -6.17 14.55
CA ASN A 26 -7.55 -5.83 13.82
C ASN A 26 -6.31 -5.83 14.73
N LEU A 27 -5.24 -6.53 14.34
CA LEU A 27 -4.01 -6.64 15.15
C LEU A 27 -3.29 -5.29 15.31
N HIS A 28 -3.32 -4.42 14.31
CA HIS A 28 -2.61 -3.13 14.36
C HIS A 28 -3.21 -2.15 15.38
N ASN A 29 -4.42 -2.40 15.85
CA ASN A 29 -5.09 -1.60 16.88
C ASN A 29 -4.71 -2.02 18.31
N VAL A 30 -3.97 -3.11 18.49
CA VAL A 30 -3.57 -3.63 19.81
C VAL A 30 -2.38 -2.86 20.40
N HIS A 31 -1.48 -2.37 19.55
CA HIS A 31 -0.29 -1.65 20.02
C HIS A 31 0.18 -0.64 18.97
N ALA A 32 0.62 0.54 19.40
CA ALA A 32 1.08 1.60 18.50
C ALA A 32 2.19 1.14 17.54
N LEU A 33 3.05 0.21 18.00
CA LEU A 33 4.08 -0.39 17.15
C LEU A 33 3.48 -1.16 15.95
N PHE A 34 2.38 -1.89 16.16
CA PHE A 34 1.73 -2.67 15.11
C PHE A 34 0.97 -1.81 14.10
N ASP A 35 0.60 -0.59 14.45
CA ASP A 35 0.13 0.43 13.49
C ASP A 35 1.30 1.08 12.74
N GLN A 36 2.31 1.56 13.46
CA GLN A 36 3.34 2.43 12.90
C GLN A 36 4.38 1.68 12.06
N LEU A 37 4.86 0.53 12.55
CA LEU A 37 5.96 -0.18 11.90
C LEU A 37 5.57 -0.74 10.51
N PRO A 38 4.43 -1.45 10.35
CA PRO A 38 4.05 -1.95 9.03
C PRO A 38 3.81 -0.81 8.03
N ARG A 39 3.14 0.26 8.47
CA ARG A 39 2.87 1.44 7.64
C ARG A 39 4.16 2.13 7.20
N LEU A 40 5.15 2.23 8.07
CA LEU A 40 6.46 2.80 7.76
C LEU A 40 7.20 1.93 6.73
N LEU A 41 7.27 0.62 6.95
CA LEU A 41 7.94 -0.31 6.04
C LEU A 41 7.31 -0.29 4.65
N LEU A 42 5.97 -0.30 4.57
CA LEU A 42 5.25 -0.16 3.31
C LEU A 42 5.51 1.18 2.64
N THR A 43 5.52 2.28 3.40
CA THR A 43 5.83 3.62 2.85
C THR A 43 7.24 3.65 2.24
N ILE A 44 8.24 3.09 2.93
CA ILE A 44 9.63 3.02 2.43
C ILE A 44 9.71 2.12 1.19
N GLY A 45 9.06 0.96 1.22
CA GLY A 45 9.00 0.04 0.08
C GLY A 45 8.36 0.68 -1.15
N ILE A 46 7.29 1.45 -0.97
CA ILE A 46 6.63 2.21 -2.03
C ILE A 46 7.52 3.33 -2.56
N LEU A 47 8.21 4.08 -1.68
CA LEU A 47 9.14 5.12 -2.11
C LEU A 47 10.27 4.54 -2.96
N VAL A 48 10.95 3.50 -2.45
CA VAL A 48 12.12 2.93 -3.13
C VAL A 48 11.70 2.16 -4.37
N GLY A 49 10.76 1.22 -4.25
CA GLY A 49 10.38 0.32 -5.33
C GLY A 49 9.31 0.86 -6.26
N GLY A 50 8.38 1.67 -5.76
CA GLY A 50 7.27 2.23 -6.55
C GLY A 50 7.57 3.56 -7.22
N VAL A 51 8.57 4.31 -6.74
CA VAL A 51 8.89 5.65 -7.24
C VAL A 51 10.35 5.76 -7.69
N ILE A 52 11.31 5.60 -6.78
CA ILE A 52 12.73 5.85 -7.06
C ILE A 52 13.25 4.89 -8.13
N MET A 53 13.09 3.58 -7.93
CA MET A 53 13.62 2.56 -8.83
C MET A 53 13.03 2.64 -10.26
N PRO A 54 11.70 2.73 -10.46
CA PRO A 54 11.15 2.82 -11.82
C PRO A 54 11.55 4.12 -12.53
N LEU A 55 11.64 5.26 -11.82
CA LEU A 55 12.17 6.51 -12.39
C LEU A 55 13.65 6.39 -12.75
N TYR A 56 14.48 5.87 -11.84
CA TYR A 56 15.91 5.65 -12.10
C TYR A 56 16.14 4.80 -13.35
N ARG A 57 15.39 3.70 -13.49
CA ARG A 57 15.46 2.82 -14.67
C ARG A 57 14.99 3.52 -15.94
N TYR A 58 13.93 4.33 -15.86
CA TYR A 58 13.43 5.11 -16.98
C TYR A 58 14.51 6.09 -17.49
N PHE A 59 15.10 6.89 -16.60
CA PHE A 59 16.14 7.86 -16.98
C PHE A 59 17.44 7.23 -17.46
N ARG A 60 17.80 6.06 -16.90
CA ARG A 60 18.99 5.30 -17.32
C ARG A 60 18.74 4.36 -18.51
N GLN A 61 17.51 4.30 -19.02
CA GLN A 61 17.09 3.38 -20.09
C GLN A 61 17.39 1.90 -19.78
N ILE A 62 17.34 1.51 -18.51
CA ILE A 62 17.60 0.14 -18.05
C ILE A 62 16.35 -0.72 -18.25
N LYS A 63 16.39 -1.56 -19.27
CA LYS A 63 15.37 -2.60 -19.51
C LYS A 63 15.66 -3.81 -18.62
N LEU A 64 14.62 -4.35 -17.99
CA LEU A 64 14.74 -5.64 -17.30
C LEU A 64 14.23 -6.72 -18.23
N GLU A 65 15.05 -7.74 -18.44
CA GLU A 65 14.69 -8.94 -19.18
C GLU A 65 13.72 -9.80 -18.36
N GLU A 66 12.83 -10.52 -19.03
CA GLU A 66 11.84 -11.41 -18.39
C GLU A 66 12.49 -12.58 -17.62
N SER A 67 13.71 -12.95 -18.02
CA SER A 67 14.53 -13.95 -17.34
C SER A 67 15.03 -13.49 -15.97
N ASN A 68 15.03 -12.18 -15.71
CA ASN A 68 15.48 -11.62 -14.46
C ASN A 68 14.35 -11.63 -13.42
N ARG A 69 14.60 -12.19 -12.22
CA ARG A 69 13.63 -12.18 -11.11
C ARG A 69 13.15 -10.77 -10.74
N LEU A 70 14.01 -9.76 -10.90
CA LEU A 70 13.71 -8.36 -10.63
C LEU A 70 12.59 -7.83 -11.56
N TYR A 71 12.45 -8.35 -12.78
CA TYR A 71 11.36 -7.97 -13.68
C TYR A 71 9.98 -8.23 -13.06
N TRP A 72 9.86 -9.31 -12.29
CA TRP A 72 8.61 -9.71 -11.64
C TRP A 72 8.38 -8.98 -10.32
N GLN A 73 9.46 -8.66 -9.60
CA GLN A 73 9.39 -8.04 -8.27
C GLN A 73 9.21 -6.51 -8.31
N TRP A 74 9.74 -5.81 -9.31
CA TRP A 74 9.64 -4.35 -9.32
C TRP A 74 8.29 -3.87 -9.84
N PRO A 75 7.64 -2.89 -9.17
CA PRO A 75 6.54 -2.13 -9.72
C PRO A 75 6.91 -1.45 -11.06
N THR A 76 5.91 -1.27 -11.92
CA THR A 76 6.06 -0.55 -13.20
C THR A 76 5.84 0.96 -13.02
N LEU A 77 6.05 1.73 -14.10
CA LEU A 77 5.74 3.16 -14.14
C LEU A 77 4.27 3.45 -13.77
N ASP A 78 3.36 2.50 -13.99
CA ASP A 78 1.93 2.62 -13.63
C ASP A 78 1.70 2.90 -12.14
N CYS A 79 2.64 2.49 -11.28
CA CYS A 79 2.52 2.65 -9.84
C CYS A 79 3.07 3.98 -9.32
N ILE A 80 3.77 4.78 -10.16
CA ILE A 80 4.45 6.01 -9.71
C ILE A 80 3.45 7.02 -9.18
N THR A 81 2.34 7.25 -9.89
CA THR A 81 1.36 8.28 -9.49
C THR A 81 0.82 8.02 -8.08
N VAL A 82 0.37 6.80 -7.81
CA VAL A 82 -0.12 6.43 -6.48
C VAL A 82 1.01 6.37 -5.47
N GLY A 83 2.19 5.91 -5.86
CA GLY A 83 3.38 5.94 -5.01
C GLY A 83 3.73 7.34 -4.53
N LEU A 84 3.71 8.35 -5.42
CA LEU A 84 3.90 9.75 -5.07
C LEU A 84 2.81 10.26 -4.13
N LEU A 85 1.54 9.91 -4.38
CA LEU A 85 0.44 10.30 -3.49
C LEU A 85 0.63 9.74 -2.07
N VAL A 86 1.07 8.48 -1.90
CA VAL A 86 1.36 7.90 -0.57
C VAL A 86 2.40 8.72 0.20
N ILE A 87 3.40 9.27 -0.49
CA ILE A 87 4.47 10.07 0.13
C ILE A 87 4.01 11.51 0.41
N LEU A 88 3.27 12.09 -0.52
CA LEU A 88 2.92 13.51 -0.50
C LEU A 88 1.59 13.81 0.21
N ILE A 89 0.75 12.81 0.49
CA ILE A 89 -0.58 13.06 1.06
C ILE A 89 -0.51 13.82 2.38
N ARG A 90 0.45 13.50 3.26
CA ARG A 90 0.60 14.17 4.55
C ARG A 90 0.98 15.65 4.39
N PRO A 91 2.08 16.02 3.68
CA PRO A 91 2.40 17.43 3.48
C PRO A 91 1.30 18.19 2.73
N ILE A 92 0.63 17.57 1.76
CA ILE A 92 -0.50 18.19 1.04
C ILE A 92 -1.65 18.49 2.00
N LEU A 93 -2.09 17.52 2.80
CA LEU A 93 -3.18 17.71 3.75
C LEU A 93 -2.81 18.64 4.90
N THR A 94 -1.53 18.81 5.24
CA THR A 94 -1.13 19.84 6.22
C THR A 94 -1.22 21.27 5.67
N MET A 95 -1.13 21.44 4.34
CA MET A 95 -1.27 22.74 3.69
C MET A 95 -2.73 23.16 3.51
N ILE A 96 -3.65 22.19 3.52
CA ILE A 96 -5.09 22.40 3.34
C ILE A 96 -5.73 22.18 4.71
N ASP A 97 -6.36 23.18 5.33
CA ASP A 97 -7.02 23.03 6.64
C ASP A 97 -8.19 22.03 6.56
N THR A 98 -7.85 20.75 6.63
CA THR A 98 -8.74 19.61 6.43
C THR A 98 -8.94 18.88 7.74
N LYS A 99 -9.49 19.58 8.74
CA LYS A 99 -9.92 18.97 10.00
C LYS A 99 -10.86 17.78 9.82
N ILE A 100 -11.47 17.65 8.65
CA ILE A 100 -12.43 16.59 8.30
C ILE A 100 -11.73 15.31 7.81
N ILE A 101 -10.48 15.37 7.32
CA ILE A 101 -9.81 14.22 6.69
C ILE A 101 -8.83 13.58 7.66
N ASN A 102 -9.13 12.34 8.08
CA ASN A 102 -8.16 11.54 8.81
C ASN A 102 -6.99 11.17 7.88
N THR A 103 -5.85 11.84 8.08
CA THR A 103 -4.65 11.66 7.25
C THR A 103 -4.09 10.24 7.35
N GLY A 104 -4.25 9.57 8.50
CA GLY A 104 -3.83 8.20 8.73
C GLY A 104 -4.59 7.23 7.84
N GLU A 105 -5.92 7.22 7.95
CA GLU A 105 -6.80 6.35 7.15
C GLU A 105 -6.64 6.61 5.65
N MET A 106 -6.55 7.88 5.23
CA MET A 106 -6.33 8.22 3.82
C MET A 106 -5.02 7.61 3.30
N LYS A 107 -3.95 7.66 4.09
CA LYS A 107 -2.67 7.07 3.69
C LYS A 107 -2.74 5.54 3.58
N GLU A 108 -3.47 4.86 4.46
CA GLU A 108 -3.69 3.42 4.36
C GLU A 108 -4.47 3.04 3.10
N ASN A 109 -5.52 3.79 2.78
CA ASN A 109 -6.28 3.58 1.54
C ASN A 109 -5.40 3.75 0.30
N LEU A 110 -4.50 4.74 0.28
CA LEU A 110 -3.54 4.92 -0.81
C LEU A 110 -2.50 3.79 -0.87
N ILE A 111 -2.04 3.27 0.26
CA ILE A 111 -1.15 2.10 0.31
C ILE A 111 -1.88 0.86 -0.24
N ALA A 112 -3.14 0.64 0.16
CA ALA A 112 -3.95 -0.46 -0.35
C ALA A 112 -4.16 -0.35 -1.87
N LEU A 113 -4.46 0.86 -2.37
CA LEU A 113 -4.57 1.13 -3.81
C LEU A 113 -3.26 0.87 -4.55
N PHE A 114 -2.12 1.26 -3.97
CA PHE A 114 -0.81 0.97 -4.55
C PHE A 114 -0.58 -0.55 -4.67
N ILE A 115 -0.88 -1.31 -3.61
CA ILE A 115 -0.73 -2.77 -3.61
C ILE A 115 -1.63 -3.39 -4.68
N LEU A 116 -2.87 -2.93 -4.81
CA LEU A 116 -3.78 -3.39 -5.86
C LEU A 116 -3.22 -3.12 -7.26
N LEU A 117 -2.75 -1.91 -7.53
CA LEU A 117 -2.13 -1.55 -8.81
C LEU A 117 -0.89 -2.40 -9.11
N TYR A 118 -0.08 -2.66 -8.09
CA TYR A 118 1.07 -3.55 -8.21
C TYR A 118 0.64 -4.98 -8.57
N CYS A 119 -0.40 -5.53 -7.93
CA CYS A 119 -0.97 -6.82 -8.28
C CYS A 119 -1.52 -6.85 -9.71
N VAL A 120 -2.25 -5.81 -10.14
CA VAL A 120 -2.76 -5.68 -11.51
C VAL A 120 -1.60 -5.60 -12.52
N SER A 121 -0.54 -4.87 -12.19
CA SER A 121 0.66 -4.75 -13.00
C SER A 121 1.35 -6.11 -13.20
N ILE A 122 1.50 -6.91 -12.14
CA ILE A 122 1.99 -8.29 -12.24
C ILE A 122 1.05 -9.15 -13.09
N HIS A 123 -0.26 -9.11 -12.81
CA HIS A 123 -1.26 -9.90 -13.52
C HIS A 123 -1.23 -9.64 -15.04
N ARG A 124 -1.08 -8.37 -15.45
CA ARG A 124 -0.94 -7.98 -16.86
C ARG A 124 0.30 -8.59 -17.50
N ARG A 125 1.46 -8.57 -16.83
CA ARG A 125 2.71 -9.18 -17.34
C ARG A 125 2.59 -10.70 -17.49
N ILE A 126 2.00 -11.38 -16.50
CA ILE A 126 1.74 -12.83 -16.57
C ILE A 126 0.84 -13.16 -17.77
N ARG A 127 -0.26 -12.41 -17.95
CA ARG A 127 -1.20 -12.62 -19.06
C ARG A 127 -0.58 -12.37 -20.43
N GLN A 128 0.32 -11.39 -20.55
CA GLN A 128 1.06 -11.13 -21.79
C GLN A 128 1.97 -12.30 -22.15
N LYS A 129 2.70 -12.84 -21.17
CA LYS A 129 3.57 -14.00 -21.36
C LYS A 129 2.81 -15.24 -21.84
N VAL A 130 1.65 -15.53 -21.24
CA VAL A 130 0.79 -16.67 -21.64
C VAL A 130 0.27 -16.53 -23.08
N LYS A 131 0.11 -15.31 -23.60
CA LYS A 131 -0.33 -15.10 -24.99
C LYS A 131 0.81 -15.25 -26.02
N GLN A 132 2.06 -15.21 -25.59
CA GLN A 132 3.24 -15.23 -26.46
C GLN A 132 3.91 -16.61 -26.57
N GLY A 133 3.59 -17.54 -25.68
CA GLY A 133 4.04 -18.94 -25.73
C GLY A 133 2.92 -19.85 -26.20
#